data_AF-A0A7C1HF98-F1
#
_entry.id   AF-A0A7C1HF98-F1
#
_cell.length_a   1.000
_cell.length_b   1.000
_cell.length_c   1.000
_cell.angle_alpha   90.00
_cell.angle_beta   90.00
_cell.angle_gamma   90.00
#
_symmetry.space_group_name_H-M   'P 1'
#
loop_
_entity.id
_entity.type
_entity.pdbx_description
1 polymer ?
#
loop_
_entity_poly.entity_id
_entity_poly.type
_entity_poly.pdbx_seq_one_letter_code
_entity_poly.pdbx_strand_id
1 'polypeptide(L)' 'MGKTLTGIMIPALLLLCVSTGFAQNKKLAQTGFQFLSVVSDARGSAMAEALTSLETGSSALFFNPA' A
#
# COMPACT_ATOMS: atom_id res chain seq x y z
N MET A 1 -39.30 22.75 -11.63
CA MET A 1 -37.85 22.78 -11.39
C MET A 1 -37.30 21.56 -10.63
N GLY A 2 -38.01 20.96 -9.67
CA GLY A 2 -37.47 19.86 -8.85
C GLY A 2 -37.32 18.49 -9.56
N LYS A 3 -38.25 18.14 -10.46
CA LYS A 3 -38.27 16.81 -11.12
C LYS A 3 -37.12 16.57 -12.11
N THR A 4 -36.63 17.63 -12.76
CA THR A 4 -35.45 17.56 -13.66
C THR A 4 -34.14 17.50 -12.88
N LEU A 5 -34.09 18.10 -11.68
CA LEU A 5 -32.91 18.06 -10.81
C LEU A 5 -32.68 16.66 -10.23
N THR A 6 -33.73 16.00 -9.72
CA THR A 6 -33.65 14.62 -9.19
C THR A 6 -33.24 13.62 -10.28
N GLY A 7 -33.71 13.82 -11.52
CA GLY A 7 -33.35 12.99 -12.67
C GLY A 7 -31.88 13.07 -13.08
N ILE A 8 -31.16 14.14 -12.72
CA ILE A 8 -29.72 14.31 -12.99
C ILE A 8 -28.88 13.82 -11.79
N MET A 9 -29.38 13.98 -10.56
CA MET A 9 -28.63 13.59 -9.35
C MET A 9 -28.45 12.07 -9.22
N ILE A 10 -29.45 11.27 -9.58
CA ILE A 10 -29.40 9.81 -9.52
C ILE A 10 -28.31 9.22 -10.45
N PRO A 11 -28.26 9.56 -11.77
CA PRO A 11 -27.21 9.05 -12.64
C PRO A 11 -25.82 9.59 -12.26
N ALA A 12 -25.72 10.83 -11.74
CA ALA A 12 -24.45 11.38 -11.28
C ALA A 12 -23.87 10.62 -10.08
N LEU A 13 -24.72 10.22 -9.12
CA LEU A 13 -24.31 9.40 -7.98
C LEU A 13 -23.86 8.00 -8.41
N LEU A 14 -24.58 7.41 -9.37
CA LEU A 14 -24.23 6.10 -9.94
C LEU A 14 -22.90 6.12 -10.69
N LEU A 15 -22.61 7.21 -11.42
CA LEU A 15 -21.34 7.40 -12.12
C LEU A 15 -20.15 7.49 -11.14
N LEU A 16 -20.35 8.12 -9.98
CA LEU A 16 -19.34 8.23 -8.93
C LEU A 16 -18.98 6.86 -8.34
N CYS A 17 -19.96 5.99 -8.10
CA CYS A 17 -19.73 4.65 -7.55
C CYS A 17 -18.95 3.71 -8.49
N VAL A 18 -19.02 3.90 -9.81
CA VAL A 18 -18.27 3.07 -10.78
C VAL A 18 -16.79 3.46 -10.83
N SER A 19 -16.45 4.71 -10.51
CA SER A 19 -15.07 5.22 -10.58
C SER A 19 -14.09 4.54 -9.60
N THR A 20 -14.58 4.02 -8.47
CA THR A 20 -13.74 3.36 -7.45
C THR A 20 -13.41 1.91 -7.78
N GLY A 21 -14.10 1.29 -8.74
CA GLY A 21 -13.87 -0.11 -9.13
C GLY A 21 -12.58 -0.34 -9.94
N PHE A 22 -11.99 0.73 -10.49
CA PHE A 22 -10.77 0.69 -11.31
C PHE A 22 -9.51 1.14 -10.56
N ALA A 23 -9.53 1.14 -9.22
CA ALA A 23 -8.32 1.25 -8.41
C ALA A 23 -7.49 -0.03 -8.58
N GLN A 24 -6.85 -0.18 -9.75
CA GLN A 24 -5.91 -1.24 -10.02
C GLN A 24 -4.71 -1.00 -9.10
N ASN A 25 -4.57 -1.86 -8.09
CA ASN A 25 -3.27 -2.17 -7.52
C ASN A 25 -2.40 -2.69 -8.67
N LYS A 26 -1.72 -1.76 -9.36
CA LYS A 26 -0.76 -2.09 -10.41
C LYS A 26 0.18 -3.10 -9.78
N LYS A 27 0.30 -4.27 -10.40
CA LYS A 27 1.14 -5.36 -9.92
C LYS A 27 2.60 -4.90 -9.97
N LEU A 28 3.04 -4.24 -8.90
CA LEU A 28 4.41 -3.82 -8.71
C LEU A 28 5.21 -5.09 -8.39
N ALA A 29 6.29 -5.31 -9.14
CA ALA A 29 7.31 -6.34 -8.98
C ALA A 29 6.89 -7.54 -8.09
N GLN A 30 6.16 -8.51 -8.65
CA GLN A 30 5.95 -9.79 -7.97
C GLN A 30 7.27 -10.55 -7.96
N THR A 31 7.92 -10.64 -6.80
CA THR A 31 9.14 -11.43 -6.62
C THR A 31 8.81 -12.75 -5.93
N GLY A 32 9.57 -13.81 -6.22
CA GLY A 32 9.42 -15.11 -5.54
C GLY A 32 9.89 -15.09 -4.07
N PHE A 33 10.54 -14.01 -3.66
CA PHE A 33 11.23 -13.85 -2.39
C PHE A 33 10.55 -12.78 -1.51
N GLN A 34 9.23 -12.65 -1.60
CA GLN A 34 8.48 -11.65 -0.84
C GLN A 34 8.65 -11.78 0.68
N PHE A 35 9.00 -12.96 1.19
CA PHE A 35 9.29 -13.16 2.60
C PHE A 35 10.47 -12.30 3.11
N LEU A 36 11.40 -11.88 2.24
CA LEU A 36 12.48 -10.96 2.62
C LEU A 36 11.99 -9.54 2.91
N SER A 37 10.81 -9.16 2.41
CA SER A 37 10.18 -7.88 2.76
C SER A 37 9.40 -7.93 4.09
N VAL A 38 9.33 -9.10 4.73
CA VAL A 38 8.67 -9.23 6.03
C VAL A 38 9.73 -9.07 7.10
N VAL A 39 9.53 -8.10 7.97
CA VAL A 39 10.39 -7.86 9.12
C VAL A 39 10.31 -9.00 10.11
N SER A 40 11.45 -9.62 10.40
CA SER A 40 11.58 -10.70 11.40
C SER A 40 12.00 -10.20 12.78
N ASP A 41 12.47 -8.95 12.91
CA ASP A 41 12.95 -8.35 14.16
C ASP A 41 11.98 -7.28 14.71
N ALA A 42 11.65 -7.38 16.00
CA ALA A 42 10.73 -6.46 16.66
C ALA A 42 11.26 -5.01 16.69
N ARG A 43 12.58 -4.83 16.81
CA ARG A 43 13.20 -3.50 16.84
C ARG A 43 13.19 -2.85 15.46
N GLY A 44 13.47 -3.59 14.39
CA GLY A 44 13.29 -3.11 13.01
C GLY A 44 11.85 -2.72 12.70
N SER A 45 10.88 -3.49 13.20
CA SER A 45 9.46 -3.17 13.04
C SER A 45 9.08 -1.88 13.77
N ALA A 46 9.57 -1.69 15.00
CA ALA A 46 9.35 -0.47 15.77
C ALA A 46 9.99 0.78 15.13
N MET A 47 11.06 0.60 14.36
CA MET A 47 11.78 1.67 13.64
C MET A 47 11.29 1.87 12.21
N ALA A 48 10.13 1.32 11.84
CA ALA A 48 9.57 1.39 10.49
C ALA A 48 10.58 0.96 9.41
N GLU A 49 11.38 -0.08 9.71
CA GLU A 49 12.38 -0.68 8.80
C GLU A 49 13.55 0.24 8.42
N ALA A 50 13.68 1.41 9.06
CA ALA A 50 14.73 2.39 8.79
C ALA A 50 16.05 2.05 9.50
N LEU A 51 16.58 0.83 9.29
CA LEU A 51 17.79 0.33 9.94
C LEU A 51 19.07 0.45 9.11
N THR A 52 19.09 1.27 8.07
CA THR A 52 20.21 1.36 7.12
C THR A 52 21.52 1.89 7.72
N SER A 53 21.48 2.69 8.78
CA SER A 53 22.69 3.25 9.41
C SER A 53 22.96 2.69 10.80
N LEU A 54 22.11 1.80 11.30
CA LEU A 54 22.17 1.28 12.66
C LEU A 54 22.81 -0.10 12.69
N GLU A 55 23.71 -0.31 13.65
CA GLU A 55 24.28 -1.63 13.90
C GLU A 55 23.20 -2.52 14.52
N THR A 56 22.84 -3.58 13.80
CA THR A 56 21.75 -4.48 14.18
C THR A 56 22.18 -5.96 14.20
N GLY A 57 23.48 -6.23 14.36
CA GLY A 57 24.04 -7.58 14.44
C GLY A 57 23.59 -8.48 13.28
N SER A 58 23.16 -9.70 13.59
CA SER A 58 22.72 -10.67 12.56
C SER A 58 21.49 -10.22 11.76
N SER A 59 20.66 -9.33 12.29
CA SER A 59 19.51 -8.80 11.56
C SER A 59 19.90 -7.83 10.45
N ALA A 60 21.12 -7.25 10.52
CA ALA A 60 21.67 -6.38 9.47
C ALA A 60 21.74 -7.07 8.10
N LEU A 61 21.81 -8.41 8.06
CA LEU A 61 21.74 -9.21 6.82
C LEU A 61 20.49 -8.92 5.97
N PHE A 62 19.38 -8.50 6.60
CA PHE A 62 18.11 -8.22 5.92
C PHE A 62 17.85 -6.72 5.69
N PHE A 63 18.67 -5.83 6.25
CA PHE A 63 18.48 -4.36 6.13
C PHE A 63 19.69 -3.68 5.48
N ASN A 64 20.88 -3.82 6.06
CA ASN A 64 22.13 -3.31 5.51
C ASN A 64 23.34 -4.06 6.13
N PRO A 65 23.99 -4.98 5.41
CA PRO A 65 25.13 -5.76 5.92
C PRO A 65 26.49 -5.03 5.87
N ALA A 66 26.55 -3.79 5.37
CA ALA A 66 27.77 -2.99 5.27
C ALA A 66 28.16 -2.33 6.60
#